data_AF-V4LRF6-F1
#
_entry.id   AF-V4LRF6-F1
#
_cell.length_a   1.000
_cell.length_b   1.000
_cell.length_c   1.000
_cell.angle_alpha   90.00
_cell.angle_beta   90.00
_cell.angle_gamma   90.00
#
_symmetry.space_group_name_H-M   'P 1'
#
loop_
_entity.id
_entity.type
_entity.pdbx_description
1 polymer ?
#
loop_
_entity_poly.entity_id
_entity_poly.type
_entity_poly.pdbx_seq_one_letter_code
_entity_poly.pdbx_strand_id
1 'polypeptide(L)' 'MDEEILNENDDEEDAYNVDNDKDIPHLVMCQFDNVKKRKNKWDCRLKAGVMQINGKNIIFSEVEPTSFI' A
#
# COMPACT_ATOMS: atom_id res chain seq x y z
N MET A 1 -37.62 6.62 -5.50
CA MET A 1 -36.79 6.14 -4.39
C MET A 1 -36.16 4.88 -4.92
N ASP A 2 -35.00 5.04 -5.53
CA ASP A 2 -34.19 3.93 -6.01
C ASP A 2 -32.76 4.34 -5.68
N GLU A 3 -32.44 4.22 -4.39
CA GLU A 3 -31.07 4.37 -3.91
C GLU A 3 -30.37 3.08 -4.29
N GLU A 4 -29.72 3.10 -5.45
CA GLU A 4 -28.84 2.02 -5.90
C GLU A 4 -27.71 1.90 -4.86
N ILE A 5 -27.83 0.90 -4.00
CA ILE A 5 -26.95 0.66 -2.86
C ILE A 5 -25.60 0.21 -3.43
N LEU A 6 -24.65 1.16 -3.50
CA LEU A 6 -23.29 1.01 -4.06
C LEU A 6 -22.38 0.05 -3.26
N ASN A 7 -22.90 -1.01 -2.63
CA ASN A 7 -22.09 -1.87 -1.76
C ASN A 7 -22.48 -3.36 -1.67
N GLU A 8 -23.25 -3.92 -2.61
CA GLU A 8 -23.68 -5.34 -2.47
C GLU A 8 -22.65 -6.38 -2.94
N ASN A 9 -21.52 -6.00 -3.56
CA ASN A 9 -20.54 -6.96 -4.09
C ASN A 9 -19.06 -6.59 -3.82
N ASP A 10 -18.76 -5.63 -2.94
CA ASP A 10 -17.36 -5.20 -2.67
C ASP A 10 -16.79 -5.77 -1.36
N ASP A 11 -17.43 -6.80 -0.80
CA ASP A 11 -16.90 -7.59 0.31
C ASP A 11 -16.12 -8.82 -0.23
N GLU A 12 -15.09 -8.58 -1.04
CA GLU A 12 -13.89 -9.41 -0.92
C GLU A 12 -13.06 -8.81 0.22
N GLU A 13 -13.60 -8.89 1.44
CA GLU A 13 -12.79 -8.81 2.65
C GLU A 13 -11.79 -9.96 2.53
N ASP A 14 -10.63 -9.68 1.92
CA ASP A 14 -9.43 -10.48 2.13
C ASP A 14 -9.31 -10.55 3.65
N ALA A 15 -9.68 -11.69 4.21
CA ALA A 15 -9.64 -11.94 5.64
C ALA A 15 -8.17 -11.84 6.05
N TYR A 16 -7.73 -10.61 6.32
CA TYR A 16 -6.43 -10.32 6.89
C TYR A 16 -6.51 -10.96 8.27
N ASN A 17 -6.01 -12.19 8.38
CA ASN A 17 -5.85 -12.88 9.65
C ASN A 17 -4.87 -12.07 10.48
N VAL A 18 -5.39 -11.08 11.22
CA VAL A 18 -4.66 -10.18 12.13
C VAL A 18 -3.92 -10.97 13.23
N ASP A 19 -4.25 -12.26 13.43
CA ASP A 19 -3.56 -13.12 14.39
C ASP A 19 -2.15 -13.58 13.96
N ASN A 20 -1.70 -13.28 12.73
CA ASN A 20 -0.32 -13.51 12.28
C ASN A 20 0.60 -12.28 12.40
N ASP A 21 0.25 -11.30 13.24
CA ASP A 21 1.10 -10.12 13.52
C ASP A 21 2.50 -10.45 14.06
N LYS A 22 2.76 -11.70 14.48
CA LYS A 22 4.07 -12.14 14.97
C LYS A 22 5.11 -12.28 13.87
N ASP A 23 4.70 -12.44 12.61
CA ASP A 23 5.56 -12.52 11.46
C ASP A 23 5.04 -11.56 10.38
N ILE A 24 5.18 -10.25 10.59
CA ILE A 24 5.09 -9.28 9.49
C ILE A 24 6.45 -9.32 8.77
N PRO A 25 6.62 -10.06 7.66
CA PRO A 25 7.93 -10.23 7.03
C PRO A 25 8.45 -8.93 6.42
N HIS A 26 7.52 -8.03 6.06
CA HIS A 26 7.77 -6.82 5.30
C HIS A 26 6.90 -5.66 5.81
N LEU A 27 7.54 -4.60 6.32
CA LEU A 27 6.87 -3.35 6.72
C LEU A 27 7.58 -2.17 6.08
N VAL A 28 6.82 -1.21 5.54
CA VAL A 28 7.33 0.05 4.99
C VAL A 28 6.55 1.21 5.58
N MET A 29 7.24 2.13 6.24
CA MET A 29 6.68 3.39 6.73
C MET A 29 7.39 4.54 6.00
N CYS A 30 6.66 5.43 5.35
CA CYS A 30 7.23 6.56 4.62
C CYS A 30 6.22 7.70 4.47
N GLN A 31 6.70 8.85 3.98
CA GLN A 31 5.86 9.95 3.53
C GLN A 31 5.74 9.89 2.00
N PHE A 32 4.71 10.53 1.44
CA PHE A 32 4.56 10.67 -0.01
C PHE A 32 4.63 12.14 -0.42
N ASP A 33 5.21 12.40 -1.59
CA ASP A 33 5.10 13.70 -2.26
C ASP A 33 3.93 13.74 -3.23
N ASN A 34 3.73 12.66 -4.00
CA ASN A 34 2.67 12.58 -5.00
C ASN A 34 2.29 11.12 -5.28
N VAL A 35 1.00 10.90 -5.52
CA VAL A 35 0.42 9.65 -5.98
C VAL A 35 -0.45 9.96 -7.19
N LYS A 36 -0.13 9.37 -8.35
CA LYS A 36 -0.89 9.56 -9.60
C LYS A 36 -1.41 8.23 -10.12
N LYS A 37 -2.64 8.23 -10.63
CA LYS A 37 -3.25 7.08 -11.32
C LYS A 37 -3.41 7.37 -12.82
N ARG A 38 -2.99 6.44 -13.67
CA ARG A 38 -3.22 6.45 -15.13
C ARG A 38 -3.76 5.10 -15.59
N LYS A 39 -5.07 5.03 -15.81
CA LYS A 39 -5.80 3.75 -16.00
C LYS A 39 -5.58 2.86 -14.77
N ASN A 40 -4.90 1.74 -14.93
CA ASN A 40 -4.60 0.80 -13.86
C ASN A 40 -3.21 1.07 -13.24
N LYS A 41 -2.40 1.97 -13.82
CA LYS A 41 -1.06 2.23 -13.32
C LYS A 41 -1.05 3.25 -12.19
N TRP A 42 -0.32 2.94 -11.13
CA TRP A 42 -0.02 3.85 -10.03
C TRP A 42 1.44 4.30 -10.08
N ASP A 43 1.66 5.62 -10.09
CA ASP A 43 2.96 6.24 -9.96
C ASP A 43 3.06 6.89 -8.56
N CYS A 44 3.87 6.33 -7.68
CA CYS A 44 4.04 6.81 -6.30
C CYS A 44 5.45 7.41 -6.11
N ARG A 45 5.53 8.67 -5.65
CA ARG A 45 6.77 9.31 -5.22
C ARG A 45 6.81 9.33 -3.70
N LEU A 46 7.73 8.55 -3.12
CA LEU A 46 7.83 8.32 -1.67
C LEU A 46 9.13 8.93 -1.13
N LYS A 47 9.12 9.34 0.14
CA LYS A 47 10.27 9.95 0.83
C LYS A 47 10.32 9.59 2.31
N ALA A 48 11.48 9.83 2.93
CA ALA A 48 11.71 9.68 4.36
C ALA A 48 11.23 8.33 4.91
N GLY A 49 11.67 7.24 4.28
CA GLY A 49 11.14 5.91 4.56
C GLY A 49 12.04 5.05 5.43
N VAL A 50 11.38 4.23 6.26
CA VAL A 50 11.96 3.16 7.07
C VAL A 50 11.27 1.86 6.67
N MET A 51 12.06 0.85 6.32
CA MET A 51 11.58 -0.44 5.84
C MET A 51 12.21 -1.56 6.65
N GLN A 52 11.42 -2.57 6.98
CA GLN A 52 11.88 -3.86 7.47
C GLN A 52 11.53 -4.90 6.41
N ILE A 53 12.54 -5.52 5.78
CA ILE A 53 12.35 -6.50 4.71
C ILE A 53 13.27 -7.70 4.98
N ASN A 54 12.71 -8.91 5.11
CA ASN A 54 13.49 -10.13 5.38
C ASN A 54 14.38 -9.98 6.64
N GLY A 55 13.84 -9.35 7.69
CA GLY A 55 14.58 -9.06 8.93
C GLY A 55 15.70 -8.02 8.80
N LYS A 56 15.81 -7.34 7.64
CA LYS A 56 16.78 -6.25 7.43
C LYS A 56 16.09 -4.90 7.49
N ASN A 57 16.72 -3.98 8.20
CA ASN A 57 16.30 -2.58 8.25
C ASN A 57 16.94 -1.78 7.12
N ILE A 58 16.12 -1.06 6.37
CA ILE A 58 16.53 -0.24 5.23
C ILE A 58 15.93 1.15 5.42
N ILE A 59 16.72 2.19 5.20
CA ILE A 59 16.28 3.58 5.25
C ILE A 59 16.47 4.18 3.86
N PHE A 60 15.50 4.95 3.38
CA PHE A 60 15.62 5.70 2.13
C PHE A 60 15.22 7.16 2.31
N SER A 61 15.90 8.05 1.58
CA SER A 61 15.54 9.47 1.54
C SER A 61 14.40 9.73 0.57
N GLU A 62 14.47 9.18 -0.63
CA GLU A 62 13.49 9.36 -1.70
C GLU A 62 13.48 8.14 -2.63
N VAL A 63 12.32 7.85 -3.22
CA VAL A 63 12.13 6.82 -4.24
C VAL A 63 11.49 7.48 -5.46
N GLU A 64 12.14 7.33 -6.61
CA GLU A 64 11.63 7.82 -7.89
C GLU A 64 10.32 7.09 -8.26
N PRO A 65 9.39 7.76 -8.97
CA PRO A 65 8.12 7.18 -9.34
C PRO A 65 8.31 5.89 -10.13
N THR A 66 7.95 4.78 -9.51
CA THR A 66 7.88 3.49 -10.18
C THR A 66 6.43 3.24 -10.55
N SER A 67 6.18 2.88 -11.81
CA SER A 67 4.83 2.52 -12.26
C SER A 67 4.51 1.08 -11.83
N PHE A 68 3.54 0.93 -10.94
CA PHE A 68 2.95 -0.37 -10.58
C PHE A 68 1.69 -0.60 -11.42
N ILE A 69 1.43 -1.83 -11.85
CA ILE A 69 0.19 -2.24 -12.56
C ILE A 69 -0.85 -2.66 -11.53
#